data_AF-A0A437QTX2-F1
#
_entry.id   AF-A0A437QTX2-F1
#
_cell.length_a   1.000
_cell.length_b   1.000
_cell.length_c   1.000
_cell.angle_alpha   90.00
_cell.angle_beta   90.00
_cell.angle_gamma   90.00
#
_symmetry.space_group_name_H-M   'P 1'
#
loop_
_entity.id
_entity.type
_entity.pdbx_description
1 polymer ?
#
loop_
_entity_poly.entity_id
_entity_poly.type
_entity_poly.pdbx_seq_one_letter_code
_entity_poly.pdbx_strand_id
1 'polypeptide(L)'
;MRIQTLSWRCVLAAVLTTILLSACGPVPQPFRQDANTKARTTLARATITSGIRVLPVAGMQLEQGAALSEVLAEKLRDMGTVATTSDALRNAHFLSPNVINRDGIVLIRWDLFDPDGVQRDTVIAKAPTPAQLNALLTGRTKSLREMIGYVAGRLHKTLNPRSTNPAVERTARLAIGTISGAPGNGAEDLSRAAIAVFSRAGISMANSNDAPDLLLNAEISLSPIDADNDLLTLAWSIDAPDGRQVGRLVQESAIQKGTLDGPWRGLAYDAILGLVDSLQEVQEAYKQGA
;
A
#
# COMPACT_ATOMS: atom_id res chain seq x y z
N MET A 1 -4.92 22.37 93.91
CA MET A 1 -5.32 21.81 92.59
C MET A 1 -5.78 22.98 91.71
N ARG A 2 -4.87 23.58 90.93
CA ARG A 2 -5.18 24.72 90.04
C ARG A 2 -5.18 24.22 88.61
N ILE A 3 -6.36 24.15 88.00
CA ILE A 3 -6.56 23.80 86.60
C ILE A 3 -6.23 25.06 85.78
N GLN A 4 -5.10 25.06 85.08
CA GLN A 4 -4.72 26.14 84.18
C GLN A 4 -5.72 26.20 83.02
N THR A 5 -6.36 27.36 82.85
CA THR A 5 -7.21 27.68 81.72
C THR A 5 -6.35 27.81 80.47
N LEU A 6 -6.32 26.75 79.66
CA LEU A 6 -5.68 26.76 78.35
C LEU A 6 -6.43 27.75 77.46
N SER A 7 -5.79 28.87 77.13
CA SER A 7 -6.44 29.97 76.43
C SER A 7 -6.85 29.54 75.02
N TRP A 8 -8.11 29.81 74.66
CA TRP A 8 -8.71 29.45 73.36
C TRP A 8 -7.89 29.95 72.16
N ARG A 9 -7.10 31.02 72.35
CA ARG A 9 -6.17 31.58 71.36
C ARG A 9 -5.01 30.64 71.03
N CYS A 10 -4.51 29.87 71.99
CA CYS A 10 -3.49 28.85 71.76
C CYS A 10 -4.05 27.62 71.04
N VAL A 11 -5.30 27.24 71.34
CA VAL A 11 -5.97 26.12 70.65
C VAL A 11 -6.27 26.49 69.19
N LEU A 12 -6.77 27.71 68.92
CA LEU A 12 -7.00 28.18 67.55
C LEU A 12 -5.71 28.32 66.74
N ALA A 13 -4.62 28.81 67.33
CA ALA A 13 -3.33 28.89 66.65
C ALA A 13 -2.76 27.51 66.32
N ALA A 14 -2.90 26.54 67.24
CA ALA A 14 -2.50 25.16 66.99
C ALA A 14 -3.31 24.52 65.85
N VAL A 15 -4.63 24.66 65.84
CA VAL A 15 -5.51 24.09 64.80
C VAL A 15 -5.25 24.73 63.43
N LEU A 16 -5.03 26.05 63.37
CA LEU A 16 -4.75 26.73 62.10
C LEU A 16 -3.38 26.30 61.52
N THR A 17 -2.41 26.02 62.37
CA THR A 17 -1.08 25.54 61.96
C THR A 17 -1.15 24.11 61.41
N THR A 18 -1.97 23.22 62.01
CA THR A 18 -2.12 21.85 61.50
C THR A 18 -2.76 21.79 60.12
N ILE A 19 -3.71 22.70 59.81
CA ILE A 19 -4.41 22.74 58.51
C ILE A 19 -3.48 23.21 57.37
N LEU A 20 -2.50 24.07 57.67
CA LEU A 20 -1.53 24.55 56.68
C LEU A 20 -0.48 23.49 56.30
N LEU A 21 -0.22 22.49 57.14
CA LEU A 21 0.75 21.42 56.83
C LEU A 21 0.18 20.25 56.01
N SER A 22 -1.15 20.15 55.85
CA SER A 22 -1.78 19.07 55.07
C SER A 22 -2.02 19.39 53.59
N ALA A 23 -1.51 20.52 53.08
CA ALA A 23 -1.72 20.95 51.69
C ALA A 23 -0.79 20.27 50.65
N CYS A 24 0.19 19.47 51.08
CA CYS A 24 0.94 18.60 50.18
C CYS A 24 0.21 17.26 50.02
N GLY A 25 -0.90 17.28 49.28
CA GLY A 25 -1.48 16.06 48.72
C GLY A 25 -0.53 15.45 47.68
N PRO A 26 -0.52 14.11 47.51
CA PRO A 26 0.33 13.47 46.52
C PRO A 26 0.01 14.03 45.13
N VAL A 27 1.01 14.60 44.47
CA VAL A 27 0.92 15.01 43.07
C VAL A 27 0.42 13.81 42.27
N PRO A 28 -0.66 13.94 41.47
CA PRO A 28 -1.08 12.87 40.59
C PRO A 28 0.08 12.60 39.63
N GLN A 29 0.73 11.45 39.79
CA GLN A 29 1.81 10.99 38.93
C GLN A 29 1.20 10.01 37.92
N PRO A 30 0.73 10.45 36.74
CA PRO A 30 0.12 9.57 35.73
C PRO A 30 1.09 8.52 35.16
N PHE A 31 2.37 8.57 35.52
CA PHE A 31 3.42 7.69 34.99
C PHE A 31 4.19 6.90 36.08
N ARG A 32 3.71 6.86 37.33
CA ARG A 32 4.34 6.02 38.36
C ARG A 32 4.04 4.56 38.03
N GLN A 33 5.08 3.80 37.68
CA GLN A 33 4.94 2.38 37.35
C GLN A 33 4.88 1.57 38.64
N ASP A 34 3.71 1.00 38.95
CA ASP A 34 3.54 0.12 40.10
C ASP A 34 4.41 -1.13 39.92
N ALA A 35 5.06 -1.60 40.99
CA ALA A 35 5.92 -2.79 40.94
C ALA A 35 5.16 -4.06 40.48
N ASN A 36 3.82 -4.07 40.60
CA ASN A 36 2.95 -5.14 40.13
C ASN A 36 2.55 -5.00 38.63
N THR A 37 2.87 -3.86 38.01
CA THR A 37 2.69 -3.59 36.57
C THR A 37 3.88 -4.07 35.74
N LYS A 38 5.03 -4.39 36.38
CA LYS A 38 6.18 -5.03 35.71
C LYS A 38 5.86 -6.39 35.09
N ALA A 39 4.82 -7.08 35.57
CA ALA A 39 4.44 -8.40 35.07
C ALA A 39 3.37 -8.39 33.97
N ARG A 40 2.69 -7.25 33.73
CA ARG A 40 1.62 -7.13 32.69
C ARG A 40 1.91 -6.11 31.60
N THR A 41 3.05 -5.42 31.67
CA THR A 41 3.67 -4.85 30.49
C THR A 41 4.80 -5.78 30.06
N THR A 42 4.45 -6.90 29.43
CA THR A 42 5.13 -7.20 28.18
C THR A 42 5.03 -5.91 27.40
N LEU A 43 6.10 -5.11 27.38
CA LEU A 43 6.36 -4.18 26.29
C LEU A 43 5.98 -5.00 25.07
N ALA A 44 4.81 -4.71 24.49
CA ALA A 44 4.46 -5.16 23.17
C ALA A 44 5.71 -4.80 22.39
N ARG A 45 6.45 -5.84 22.01
CA ARG A 45 7.81 -5.75 21.50
C ARG A 45 7.76 -4.71 20.41
N ALA A 46 8.13 -3.48 20.74
CA ALA A 46 8.20 -2.41 19.77
C ALA A 46 9.34 -2.88 18.90
N THR A 47 8.98 -3.51 17.78
CA THR A 47 9.92 -3.84 16.73
C THR A 47 10.64 -2.52 16.49
N ILE A 48 11.92 -2.46 16.84
CA ILE A 48 12.75 -1.29 16.55
C ILE A 48 12.89 -1.31 15.03
N THR A 49 11.88 -0.82 14.32
CA THR A 49 12.00 -0.49 12.92
C THR A 49 12.86 0.76 12.90
N SER A 50 14.13 0.61 12.52
CA SER A 50 15.00 1.73 12.18
C SER A 50 14.26 2.54 11.12
N GLY A 51 13.78 3.73 11.50
CA GLY A 51 12.95 4.57 10.65
C GLY A 51 13.63 4.94 9.33
N ILE A 52 12.93 5.66 8.48
CA ILE A 52 13.41 6.07 7.16
C ILE A 52 13.63 7.57 7.08
N ARG A 53 14.77 7.95 6.52
CA ARG A 53 15.12 9.29 6.10
C ARG A 53 14.79 9.46 4.62
N VAL A 54 13.90 10.38 4.29
CA VAL A 54 13.55 10.69 2.90
C VAL A 54 14.38 11.90 2.45
N LEU A 55 15.32 11.69 1.54
CA LEU A 55 16.14 12.79 1.00
C LEU A 55 15.34 13.61 -0.04
N PRO A 56 15.68 14.90 -0.23
CA PRO A 56 15.10 15.70 -1.31
C PRO A 56 15.26 15.05 -2.68
N VAL A 57 14.26 15.19 -3.54
CA VAL A 57 14.30 14.64 -4.91
C VAL A 57 15.37 15.32 -5.75
N ALA A 58 16.43 14.58 -6.06
CA ALA A 58 17.50 15.05 -6.93
C ALA A 58 16.98 15.28 -8.36
N GLY A 59 17.41 16.38 -8.98
CA GLY A 59 16.93 16.80 -10.30
C GLY A 59 15.67 17.68 -10.29
N MET A 60 15.12 18.00 -9.12
CA MET A 60 14.06 19.02 -8.95
C MET A 60 14.62 20.32 -8.34
N GLN A 61 13.84 21.40 -8.37
CA GLN A 61 14.14 22.57 -7.54
C GLN A 61 14.09 22.18 -6.06
N LEU A 62 15.01 22.73 -5.26
CA LEU A 62 15.24 22.31 -3.87
C LEU A 62 13.94 22.30 -3.03
N GLU A 63 13.18 23.39 -3.07
CA GLU A 63 11.91 23.53 -2.33
C GLU A 63 10.85 22.52 -2.78
N GLN A 64 10.75 22.25 -4.09
CA GLN A 64 9.79 21.30 -4.64
C GLN A 64 10.17 19.85 -4.29
N GLY A 65 11.46 19.52 -4.42
CA GLY A 65 11.98 18.21 -4.06
C GLY A 65 11.87 17.92 -2.56
N ALA A 66 12.12 18.93 -1.72
CA ALA A 66 11.92 18.84 -0.28
C ALA A 66 10.43 18.68 0.08
N ALA A 67 9.55 19.50 -0.51
CA ALA A 67 8.10 19.42 -0.26
C ALA A 67 7.51 18.05 -0.68
N LEU A 68 7.95 17.50 -1.83
CA LEU A 68 7.53 16.18 -2.28
C LEU A 68 8.00 15.07 -1.33
N SER A 69 9.22 15.20 -0.82
CA SER A 69 9.81 14.27 0.16
C SER A 69 9.08 14.31 1.49
N GLU A 70 8.65 15.49 1.94
CA GLU A 70 7.86 15.65 3.16
C GLU A 70 6.48 15.02 3.01
N VAL A 71 5.82 15.20 1.87
CA VAL A 71 4.52 14.55 1.59
C VAL A 71 4.64 13.02 1.60
N LEU A 72 5.74 12.47 1.08
CA LEU A 72 6.00 11.03 1.20
C LEU A 72 6.25 10.61 2.66
N ALA A 73 7.04 11.39 3.41
CA ALA A 73 7.32 11.11 4.81
C ALA A 73 6.06 11.21 5.69
N GLU A 74 5.16 12.16 5.44
CA GLU A 74 3.81 12.22 6.02
C GLU A 74 3.02 10.96 5.71
N LYS A 75 2.93 10.57 4.43
CA LYS A 75 2.17 9.38 4.04
C LYS A 75 2.70 8.10 4.68
N LEU A 76 4.02 7.97 4.81
CA LEU A 76 4.66 6.84 5.50
C LEU A 76 4.34 6.84 7.01
N ARG A 77 4.31 8.02 7.64
CA ARG A 77 3.90 8.17 9.05
C ARG A 77 2.44 7.82 9.26
N ASP A 78 1.55 8.22 8.36
CA ASP A 78 0.12 7.83 8.39
C ASP A 78 -0.06 6.30 8.35
N MET A 79 0.88 5.59 7.71
CA MET A 79 0.91 4.13 7.66
C MET A 79 1.62 3.48 8.86
N GLY A 80 2.12 4.26 9.81
CA GLY A 80 2.85 3.77 10.98
C GLY A 80 4.34 3.48 10.75
N THR A 81 4.91 3.89 9.60
CA THR A 81 6.37 3.90 9.42
C THR A 81 6.95 5.16 10.05
N VAL A 82 7.97 5.01 10.90
CA VAL A 82 8.76 6.15 11.38
C VAL A 82 9.53 6.75 10.21
N ALA A 83 9.12 7.93 9.74
CA ALA A 83 9.74 8.61 8.60
C ALA A 83 10.04 10.09 8.91
N THR A 84 11.15 10.61 8.37
CA THR A 84 11.53 12.03 8.48
C THR A 84 12.30 12.49 7.24
N THR A 85 12.27 13.79 6.95
CA THR A 85 13.16 14.45 5.98
C THR A 85 14.41 15.05 6.65
N SER A 86 14.48 15.05 7.98
CA SER A 86 15.52 15.72 8.77
C SER A 86 16.64 14.78 9.25
N ASP A 87 17.74 15.37 9.74
CA ASP A 87 18.86 14.64 10.37
C ASP A 87 18.58 13.93 11.70
N ALA A 88 17.32 13.92 12.17
CA ALA A 88 16.96 13.45 13.51
C ALA A 88 17.16 11.94 13.77
N LEU A 89 16.99 11.08 12.75
CA LEU A 89 17.09 9.63 12.94
C LEU A 89 18.54 9.16 12.78
N ARG A 90 19.08 8.56 13.86
CA ARG A 90 20.36 7.83 13.85
C ARG A 90 20.12 6.38 13.43
N ASN A 91 21.01 5.84 12.60
CA ASN A 91 20.91 4.46 12.10
C ASN A 91 19.60 4.13 11.36
N ALA A 92 19.11 5.10 10.58
CA ALA A 92 17.89 4.98 9.77
C ALA A 92 18.21 4.47 8.37
N HIS A 93 17.24 3.79 7.77
CA HIS A 93 17.21 3.60 6.32
C HIS A 93 17.20 4.98 5.64
N PHE A 94 17.74 5.09 4.43
CA PHE A 94 17.64 6.33 3.66
C PHE A 94 17.07 6.07 2.27
N LEU A 95 16.18 6.95 1.85
CA LEU A 95 15.58 6.96 0.52
C LEU A 95 16.25 8.05 -0.29
N SER A 96 16.83 7.67 -1.43
CA SER A 96 17.45 8.59 -2.37
C SER A 96 16.62 8.69 -3.65
N PRO A 97 15.66 9.64 -3.73
CA PRO A 97 14.92 9.90 -4.94
C PRO A 97 15.72 10.67 -5.98
N ASN A 98 15.68 10.21 -7.23
CA ASN A 98 16.29 10.89 -8.36
C ASN A 98 15.37 10.92 -9.57
N VAL A 99 15.26 12.08 -10.21
CA VAL A 99 14.56 12.24 -11.48
C VAL A 99 15.34 11.53 -12.58
N ILE A 100 14.64 10.71 -13.35
CA ILE A 100 15.17 10.07 -14.56
C ILE A 100 14.24 10.39 -15.74
N ASN A 101 14.82 10.61 -16.92
CA ASN A 101 14.07 10.76 -18.16
C ASN A 101 14.23 9.48 -18.99
N ARG A 102 13.12 8.86 -19.37
CA ARG A 102 13.10 7.72 -20.28
C ARG A 102 12.11 8.01 -21.39
N ASP A 103 12.61 8.10 -22.62
CA ASP A 103 11.80 8.29 -23.83
C ASP A 103 10.83 9.47 -23.75
N GLY A 104 11.27 10.58 -23.12
CA GLY A 104 10.47 11.80 -22.93
C GLY A 104 9.52 11.75 -21.73
N ILE A 105 9.45 10.63 -21.01
CA ILE A 105 8.68 10.49 -19.78
C ILE A 105 9.58 10.79 -18.58
N VAL A 106 9.14 11.74 -17.75
CA VAL A 106 9.82 12.09 -16.49
C VAL A 106 9.34 11.15 -15.39
N LEU A 107 10.26 10.38 -14.83
CA LEU A 107 10.03 9.44 -13.73
C LEU A 107 10.88 9.83 -12.53
N ILE A 108 10.51 9.33 -11.36
CA ILE A 108 11.34 9.38 -10.15
C ILE A 108 11.69 7.95 -9.78
N ARG A 109 12.99 7.68 -9.68
CA ARG A 109 13.52 6.45 -9.11
C ARG A 109 13.79 6.67 -7.63
N TRP A 110 13.18 5.86 -6.79
CA TRP A 110 13.28 5.90 -5.33
C TRP A 110 14.12 4.71 -4.88
N ASP A 111 15.41 4.95 -4.65
CA ASP A 111 16.33 3.90 -4.22
C ASP A 111 16.37 3.88 -2.68
N LEU A 112 15.95 2.76 -2.09
CA LEU A 112 15.94 2.54 -0.64
C LEU A 112 17.22 1.84 -0.23
N PHE A 113 17.91 2.40 0.75
CA PHE A 113 19.11 1.84 1.34
C PHE A 113 18.89 1.57 2.83
N ASP A 114 19.52 0.51 3.32
CA ASP A 114 19.61 0.25 4.75
C ASP A 114 20.65 1.15 5.44
N PRO A 115 20.73 1.14 6.78
CA PRO A 115 21.71 1.95 7.50
C PRO A 115 23.17 1.61 7.17
N ASP A 116 23.43 0.40 6.65
CA ASP A 116 24.76 -0.06 6.24
C ASP A 116 25.11 0.38 4.80
N GLY A 117 24.19 1.05 4.10
CA GLY A 117 24.36 1.55 2.74
C GLY A 117 24.07 0.53 1.65
N VAL A 118 23.49 -0.63 1.99
CA VAL A 118 23.08 -1.65 1.02
C VAL A 118 21.71 -1.30 0.46
N GLN A 119 21.60 -1.27 -0.87
CA GLN A 119 20.33 -1.03 -1.54
C GLN A 119 19.37 -2.20 -1.33
N ARG A 120 18.19 -1.91 -0.76
CA ARG A 120 17.17 -2.91 -0.41
C ARG A 120 16.01 -2.97 -1.40
N ASP A 121 15.68 -1.84 -2.02
CA ASP A 121 14.55 -1.76 -2.94
C ASP A 121 14.71 -0.57 -3.91
N THR A 122 14.01 -0.64 -5.03
CA THR A 122 13.85 0.45 -5.98
C THR A 122 12.41 0.53 -6.43
N VAL A 123 11.80 1.68 -6.21
CA VAL A 123 10.47 1.99 -6.75
C VAL A 123 10.62 3.02 -7.86
N ILE A 124 9.97 2.79 -9.01
CA ILE A 124 9.92 3.76 -10.10
C ILE A 124 8.47 4.20 -10.26
N ALA A 125 8.25 5.51 -10.25
CA ALA A 125 6.93 6.11 -10.42
C ALA A 125 7.01 7.34 -11.32
N LYS A 126 5.89 7.68 -11.97
CA LYS A 126 5.80 8.90 -12.78
C LYS A 126 6.03 10.14 -11.92
N ALA A 127 6.81 11.09 -12.41
CA ALA A 127 7.02 12.35 -11.70
C ALA A 127 5.72 13.19 -11.69
N PRO A 128 5.44 13.92 -10.61
CA PRO A 128 4.32 14.86 -10.60
C PRO A 128 4.50 15.93 -11.67
N THR A 129 3.40 16.38 -12.25
CA THR A 129 3.41 17.47 -13.22
C THR A 129 3.86 18.78 -12.57
N PRO A 130 4.39 19.76 -13.33
CA PRO A 130 4.75 21.07 -12.80
C PRO A 130 3.61 21.76 -12.02
N ALA A 131 2.37 21.60 -12.47
CA ALA A 131 1.19 22.11 -11.78
C ALA A 131 0.99 21.46 -10.40
N GLN A 132 1.18 20.15 -10.29
CA GLN A 132 1.09 19.43 -9.01
C GLN A 132 2.25 19.79 -8.06
N LEU A 133 3.46 19.99 -8.59
CA LEU A 133 4.61 20.44 -7.80
C LEU A 133 4.42 21.87 -7.27
N ASN A 134 3.85 22.77 -8.08
CA ASN A 134 3.55 24.13 -7.61
C ASN A 134 2.41 24.14 -6.57
N ALA A 135 1.46 23.22 -6.69
CA ALA A 135 0.38 23.09 -5.73
C ALA A 135 0.88 22.72 -4.32
N LEU A 136 1.98 21.96 -4.20
CA LEU A 136 2.66 21.63 -2.94
C LEU A 136 3.01 22.88 -2.14
N LEU A 137 3.63 23.86 -2.80
CA LEU A 137 4.08 25.10 -2.17
C LEU A 137 2.92 25.96 -1.66
N THR A 138 1.70 25.67 -2.12
CA THR A 138 0.46 26.34 -1.69
C THR A 138 -0.42 25.48 -0.79
N GLY A 139 0.07 24.33 -0.32
CA GLY A 139 -0.65 23.41 0.58
C GLY A 139 -1.76 22.57 -0.06
N ARG A 140 -1.89 22.59 -1.39
CA ARG A 140 -2.93 21.83 -2.13
C ARG A 140 -2.38 20.48 -2.58
N THR A 141 -2.47 19.47 -1.71
CA THR A 141 -1.73 18.20 -1.87
C THR A 141 -2.59 16.95 -2.12
N LYS A 142 -3.91 17.06 -2.28
CA LYS A 142 -4.83 15.91 -2.34
C LYS A 142 -4.49 14.91 -3.47
N SER A 143 -4.42 15.37 -4.72
CA SER A 143 -4.12 14.52 -5.88
C SER A 143 -2.69 13.96 -5.85
N LEU A 144 -1.77 14.65 -5.18
CA LEU A 144 -0.41 14.16 -5.01
C LEU A 144 -0.31 13.07 -3.94
N ARG A 145 -1.09 13.16 -2.86
CA ARG A 145 -1.16 12.11 -1.83
C ARG A 145 -1.69 10.79 -2.37
N GLU A 146 -2.58 10.84 -3.34
CA GLU A 146 -3.06 9.66 -4.07
C GLU A 146 -1.92 9.06 -4.91
N MET A 147 -1.23 9.87 -5.72
CA MET A 147 -0.08 9.44 -6.52
C MET A 147 1.08 8.87 -5.70
N ILE A 148 1.43 9.52 -4.59
CA ILE A 148 2.54 9.08 -3.71
C ILE A 148 2.15 7.85 -2.88
N GLY A 149 0.85 7.54 -2.78
CA GLY A 149 0.33 6.40 -2.02
C GLY A 149 0.91 5.07 -2.49
N TYR A 150 1.10 4.90 -3.81
CA TYR A 150 1.76 3.72 -4.38
C TYR A 150 3.20 3.56 -3.87
N VAL A 151 3.99 4.64 -3.92
CA VAL A 151 5.40 4.63 -3.46
C VAL A 151 5.47 4.38 -1.96
N ALA A 152 4.64 5.07 -1.17
CA ALA A 152 4.58 4.90 0.28
C ALA A 152 4.17 3.47 0.67
N GLY A 153 3.18 2.88 -0.02
CA GLY A 153 2.71 1.52 0.20
C GLY A 153 3.81 0.48 0.00
N ARG A 154 4.52 0.58 -1.13
CA ARG A 154 5.66 -0.29 -1.46
C ARG A 154 6.76 -0.19 -0.41
N LEU A 155 7.18 1.03 -0.07
CA LEU A 155 8.22 1.26 0.92
C LEU A 155 7.83 0.81 2.33
N HIS A 156 6.58 1.07 2.75
CA HIS A 156 6.07 0.62 4.05
C HIS A 156 6.14 -0.91 4.19
N LYS A 157 5.76 -1.65 3.13
CA LYS A 157 5.85 -3.12 3.11
C LYS A 157 7.29 -3.61 3.18
N THR A 158 8.21 -2.99 2.45
CA THR A 158 9.64 -3.33 2.48
C THR A 158 10.25 -3.07 3.86
N LEU A 159 9.90 -1.95 4.50
CA LEU A 159 10.44 -1.56 5.81
C LEU A 159 9.82 -2.33 6.98
N ASN A 160 8.57 -2.79 6.84
CA ASN A 160 7.84 -3.48 7.89
C ASN A 160 7.34 -4.86 7.43
N PRO A 161 8.24 -5.81 7.12
CA PRO A 161 7.85 -7.13 6.64
C PRO A 161 7.06 -7.95 7.68
N ARG A 162 7.01 -7.52 8.95
CA ARG A 162 6.29 -8.16 10.07
C ARG A 162 5.03 -7.40 10.54
N SER A 163 4.78 -6.18 10.08
CA SER A 163 3.52 -5.44 10.37
C SER A 163 2.37 -5.91 9.50
N THR A 164 2.62 -6.88 8.62
CA THR A 164 1.60 -7.69 7.99
C THR A 164 0.92 -8.54 9.08
N ASN A 165 -0.30 -8.18 9.45
CA ASN A 165 -1.19 -9.12 10.14
C ASN A 165 -1.21 -10.41 9.30
N PRO A 166 -0.76 -11.57 9.82
CA PRO A 166 -0.67 -12.81 9.04
C PRO A 166 -2.05 -13.33 8.56
N ALA A 167 -3.13 -12.64 8.92
CA ALA A 167 -4.48 -12.89 8.42
C ALA A 167 -4.89 -12.10 7.14
N VAL A 168 -4.13 -11.09 6.66
CA VAL A 168 -4.60 -10.20 5.55
C VAL A 168 -3.66 -10.09 4.33
N GLU A 169 -2.51 -10.77 4.29
CA GLU A 169 -1.65 -10.76 3.09
C GLU A 169 -1.61 -12.12 2.39
N ARG A 170 -2.77 -12.69 2.08
CA ARG A 170 -2.87 -13.53 0.88
C ARG A 170 -3.12 -12.58 -0.28
N THR A 171 -2.13 -12.40 -1.17
CA THR A 171 -2.45 -11.90 -2.51
C THR A 171 -3.49 -12.85 -3.08
N ALA A 172 -4.69 -12.34 -3.37
CA ALA A 172 -5.82 -13.14 -3.82
C ALA A 172 -5.37 -14.01 -4.99
N ARG A 173 -5.33 -15.32 -4.77
CA ARG A 173 -4.84 -16.29 -5.73
C ARG A 173 -5.88 -16.44 -6.82
N LEU A 174 -5.47 -16.15 -8.05
CA LEU A 174 -6.31 -16.25 -9.23
C LEU A 174 -6.27 -17.66 -9.80
N ALA A 175 -7.41 -18.22 -10.16
CA ALA A 175 -7.48 -19.36 -11.06
C ALA A 175 -8.16 -18.96 -12.37
N ILE A 176 -7.78 -19.64 -13.45
CA ILE A 176 -8.51 -19.55 -14.71
C ILE A 176 -9.76 -20.42 -14.56
N GLY A 177 -10.92 -19.78 -14.71
CA GLY A 177 -12.22 -20.43 -14.70
C GLY A 177 -12.65 -20.84 -16.10
N THR A 178 -13.95 -20.72 -16.38
CA THR A 178 -14.53 -21.13 -17.65
C THR A 178 -14.26 -20.10 -18.73
N ILE A 179 -13.76 -20.55 -19.89
CA ILE A 179 -13.65 -19.76 -21.11
C ILE A 179 -14.62 -20.37 -22.14
N SER A 180 -15.65 -19.62 -22.52
CA SER A 180 -16.71 -20.08 -23.42
C SER A 180 -16.75 -19.28 -24.73
N GLY A 181 -17.35 -19.86 -25.77
CA GLY A 181 -17.55 -19.19 -27.06
C GLY A 181 -16.31 -19.08 -27.96
N ALA A 182 -15.13 -19.52 -27.49
CA ALA A 182 -13.93 -19.57 -28.31
C ALA A 182 -14.06 -20.61 -29.43
N PRO A 183 -13.89 -20.26 -30.72
CA PRO A 183 -13.76 -21.24 -31.79
C PRO A 183 -12.47 -22.05 -31.68
N GLY A 184 -12.50 -23.28 -32.18
CA GLY A 184 -11.34 -24.18 -32.24
C GLY A 184 -10.73 -24.45 -30.86
N ASN A 185 -9.41 -24.26 -30.76
CA ASN A 185 -8.64 -24.45 -29.54
C ASN A 185 -8.44 -23.14 -28.74
N GLY A 186 -9.21 -22.09 -29.03
CA GLY A 186 -8.99 -20.76 -28.46
C GLY A 186 -9.08 -20.71 -26.93
N ALA A 187 -9.98 -21.49 -26.32
CA ALA A 187 -10.10 -21.55 -24.86
C ALA A 187 -8.83 -22.10 -24.20
N GLU A 188 -8.27 -23.18 -24.74
CA GLU A 188 -7.04 -23.80 -24.24
C GLU A 188 -5.82 -22.88 -24.44
N ASP A 189 -5.75 -22.22 -25.60
CA ASP A 189 -4.66 -21.28 -25.91
C ASP A 189 -4.72 -20.05 -24.99
N LEU A 190 -5.91 -19.52 -24.72
CA LEU A 190 -6.11 -18.42 -23.76
C LEU A 190 -5.76 -18.83 -22.32
N SER A 191 -6.20 -20.01 -21.85
CA SER A 191 -5.82 -20.48 -20.51
C SER A 191 -4.30 -20.63 -20.37
N ARG A 192 -3.65 -21.18 -21.40
CA ARG A 192 -2.19 -21.36 -21.41
C ARG A 192 -1.45 -20.03 -21.42
N ALA A 193 -1.92 -19.07 -22.23
CA ALA A 193 -1.39 -17.72 -22.26
C ALA A 193 -1.57 -17.02 -20.90
N ALA A 194 -2.75 -17.13 -20.28
CA ALA A 194 -3.05 -16.58 -18.96
C ALA A 194 -2.07 -17.05 -17.89
N ILE A 195 -1.87 -18.37 -17.79
CA ILE A 195 -0.91 -18.95 -16.84
C ILE A 195 0.50 -18.40 -17.08
N ALA A 196 0.95 -18.35 -18.34
CA ALA A 196 2.29 -17.92 -18.69
C ALA A 196 2.53 -16.42 -18.43
N VAL A 197 1.58 -15.56 -18.83
CA VAL A 197 1.69 -14.10 -18.70
C VAL A 197 1.55 -13.69 -17.24
N PHE A 198 0.52 -14.16 -16.54
CA PHE A 198 0.25 -13.75 -15.17
C PHE A 198 1.35 -14.20 -14.20
N SER A 199 1.88 -15.42 -14.37
CA SER A 199 3.02 -15.88 -13.57
C SER A 199 4.26 -15.01 -13.80
N ARG A 200 4.52 -14.57 -15.04
CA ARG A 200 5.65 -13.67 -15.36
C ARG A 200 5.42 -12.25 -14.82
N ALA A 201 4.18 -11.80 -14.76
CA ALA A 201 3.78 -10.51 -14.21
C ALA A 201 3.74 -10.49 -12.67
N GLY A 202 4.01 -11.62 -12.00
CA GLY A 202 4.00 -11.73 -10.53
C GLY A 202 2.60 -11.80 -9.91
N ILE A 203 1.57 -12.09 -10.72
CA ILE A 203 0.21 -12.33 -10.23
C ILE A 203 0.17 -13.72 -9.59
N SER A 204 -0.29 -13.79 -8.34
CA SER A 204 -0.41 -15.07 -7.61
C SER A 204 -1.49 -15.95 -8.24
N MET A 205 -1.07 -17.07 -8.82
CA MET A 205 -1.98 -18.09 -9.36
C MET A 205 -2.27 -19.16 -8.29
N ALA A 206 -3.51 -19.65 -8.22
CA ALA A 206 -3.86 -20.80 -7.41
C ALA A 206 -3.35 -22.09 -8.08
N ASN A 207 -2.81 -23.01 -7.29
CA ASN A 207 -2.50 -24.35 -7.79
C ASN A 207 -3.79 -25.15 -7.95
N SER A 208 -3.76 -26.20 -8.78
CA SER A 208 -4.93 -27.07 -9.03
C SER A 208 -5.55 -27.70 -7.78
N ASN A 209 -4.80 -27.79 -6.68
CA ASN A 209 -5.23 -28.38 -5.41
C ASN A 209 -5.64 -27.33 -4.36
N ASP A 210 -5.48 -26.04 -4.67
CA ASP A 210 -5.79 -24.94 -3.77
C ASP A 210 -7.11 -24.28 -4.16
N ALA A 211 -7.96 -23.96 -3.18
CA ALA A 211 -9.12 -23.12 -3.43
C ALA A 211 -8.64 -21.72 -3.89
N PRO A 212 -9.07 -21.24 -5.06
CA PRO A 212 -8.73 -19.90 -5.51
C PRO A 212 -9.48 -18.84 -4.71
N ASP A 213 -8.90 -17.66 -4.60
CA ASP A 213 -9.57 -16.51 -3.98
C ASP A 213 -10.36 -15.72 -5.05
N LEU A 214 -10.01 -15.85 -6.34
CA LEU A 214 -10.69 -15.26 -7.49
C LEU A 214 -10.64 -16.21 -8.69
N LEU A 215 -11.68 -16.16 -9.53
CA LEU A 215 -11.81 -16.89 -10.79
C LEU A 215 -11.87 -15.91 -11.95
N LEU A 216 -11.00 -16.07 -12.94
CA LEU A 216 -11.08 -15.35 -14.22
C LEU A 216 -11.88 -16.17 -15.22
N ASN A 217 -13.07 -15.73 -15.55
CA ASN A 217 -13.91 -16.31 -16.60
C ASN A 217 -13.90 -15.43 -17.85
N ALA A 218 -14.25 -16.02 -18.99
CA ALA A 218 -14.34 -15.31 -20.25
C ALA A 218 -15.51 -15.82 -21.09
N GLU A 219 -16.22 -14.89 -21.71
CA GLU A 219 -17.19 -15.15 -22.76
C GLU A 219 -16.71 -14.48 -24.04
N ILE A 220 -16.60 -15.28 -25.10
CA ILE A 220 -16.07 -14.84 -26.39
C ILE A 220 -17.18 -14.89 -27.42
N SER A 221 -17.29 -13.83 -28.20
CA SER A 221 -18.24 -13.76 -29.31
C SER A 221 -17.60 -13.13 -30.54
N LEU A 222 -18.12 -13.53 -31.69
CA LEU A 222 -17.77 -12.99 -32.99
C LEU A 222 -19.02 -12.43 -33.64
N SER A 223 -18.92 -11.21 -34.14
CA SER A 223 -19.98 -10.58 -34.91
C SER A 223 -19.41 -10.03 -36.22
N PRO A 224 -20.09 -10.21 -37.36
CA PRO A 224 -19.60 -9.73 -38.64
C PRO A 224 -19.60 -8.21 -38.68
N ILE A 225 -18.48 -7.61 -39.11
CA ILE A 225 -18.40 -6.17 -39.42
C ILE A 225 -18.74 -5.96 -40.89
N ASP A 226 -18.09 -6.71 -41.79
CA ASP A 226 -18.27 -6.64 -43.24
C ASP A 226 -18.02 -8.00 -43.93
N ALA A 227 -17.75 -8.00 -45.24
CA ALA A 227 -17.48 -9.21 -46.01
C ALA A 227 -16.22 -9.95 -45.56
N ASP A 228 -15.20 -9.23 -45.11
CA ASP A 228 -13.84 -9.73 -44.87
C ASP A 228 -13.44 -9.71 -43.39
N ASN A 229 -14.16 -8.97 -42.54
CA ASN A 229 -13.80 -8.74 -41.14
C ASN A 229 -14.91 -9.13 -40.15
N ASP A 230 -14.49 -9.68 -39.02
CA ASP A 230 -15.30 -9.94 -37.82
C ASP A 230 -14.82 -9.08 -36.64
N LEU A 231 -15.72 -8.71 -35.75
CA LEU A 231 -15.44 -8.14 -34.45
C LEU A 231 -15.35 -9.28 -33.43
N LEU A 232 -14.16 -9.49 -32.88
CA LEU A 232 -13.92 -10.37 -31.75
C LEU A 232 -14.15 -9.59 -30.46
N THR A 233 -15.11 -10.02 -29.65
CA THR A 233 -15.37 -9.48 -28.32
C THR A 233 -14.98 -10.52 -27.27
N LEU A 234 -14.09 -10.15 -26.35
CA LEU A 234 -13.73 -10.93 -25.17
C LEU A 234 -14.26 -10.22 -23.93
N ALA A 235 -15.32 -10.76 -23.35
CA ALA A 235 -15.90 -10.29 -22.11
C ALA A 235 -15.35 -11.12 -20.94
N TRP A 236 -14.46 -10.52 -20.17
CA TRP A 236 -13.86 -11.14 -18.98
C TRP A 236 -14.67 -10.79 -17.73
N SER A 237 -14.88 -11.76 -16.86
CA SER A 237 -15.36 -11.54 -15.49
C SER A 237 -14.35 -12.08 -14.49
N ILE A 238 -14.19 -11.34 -13.40
CA ILE A 238 -13.39 -11.76 -12.26
C ILE A 238 -14.35 -11.96 -11.12
N ASP A 239 -14.53 -13.21 -10.71
CA ASP A 239 -15.57 -13.61 -9.77
C ASP A 239 -14.94 -14.20 -8.51
N ALA A 240 -15.52 -13.91 -7.36
CA ALA A 240 -15.18 -14.60 -6.12
C ALA A 240 -15.77 -16.03 -6.13
N PRO A 241 -15.26 -16.97 -5.31
CA PRO A 241 -15.73 -18.36 -5.28
C PRO A 241 -17.21 -18.52 -4.92
N ASP A 242 -17.81 -17.51 -4.29
CA ASP A 242 -19.23 -17.42 -3.96
C ASP A 242 -20.11 -16.99 -5.15
N GLY A 243 -19.51 -16.74 -6.32
CA GLY A 243 -20.18 -16.29 -7.54
C GLY A 243 -20.37 -14.76 -7.62
N ARG A 244 -19.88 -13.99 -6.65
CA ARG A 244 -19.95 -12.54 -6.69
C ARG A 244 -18.94 -11.97 -7.68
N GLN A 245 -19.42 -11.20 -8.64
CA GLN A 245 -18.56 -10.49 -9.57
C GLN A 245 -17.78 -9.35 -8.88
N VAL A 246 -16.47 -9.40 -9.01
CA VAL A 246 -15.50 -8.43 -8.46
C VAL A 246 -15.01 -7.49 -9.55
N GLY A 247 -14.95 -7.94 -10.79
CA GLY A 247 -14.53 -7.14 -11.93
C GLY A 247 -15.15 -7.60 -13.25
N ARG A 248 -15.21 -6.67 -14.21
CA ARG A 248 -15.60 -6.95 -15.59
C ARG A 248 -14.69 -6.17 -16.52
N LEU A 249 -14.22 -6.82 -17.58
CA LEU A 249 -13.44 -6.20 -18.62
C LEU A 249 -13.97 -6.63 -19.97
N VAL A 250 -13.96 -5.74 -20.95
CA VAL A 250 -14.36 -6.07 -22.32
C VAL A 250 -13.24 -5.60 -23.22
N GLN A 251 -12.72 -6.51 -24.04
CA GLN A 251 -11.75 -6.23 -25.08
C GLN A 251 -12.38 -6.53 -26.42
N GLU A 252 -12.21 -5.62 -27.37
CA GLU A 252 -12.75 -5.75 -28.70
C GLU A 252 -11.63 -5.59 -29.72
N SER A 253 -11.64 -6.40 -30.77
CA SER A 253 -10.63 -6.35 -31.82
C SER A 253 -11.26 -6.74 -33.16
N ALA A 254 -11.05 -5.92 -34.18
CA ALA A 254 -11.40 -6.27 -35.55
C ALA A 254 -10.35 -7.24 -36.11
N ILE A 255 -10.80 -8.36 -36.65
CA ILE A 255 -9.95 -9.41 -37.21
C ILE A 255 -10.44 -9.82 -38.59
N GLN A 256 -9.54 -10.33 -39.42
CA GLN A 256 -9.93 -10.92 -40.69
C GLN A 256 -10.64 -12.25 -40.47
N LYS A 257 -11.66 -12.53 -41.27
CA LYS A 257 -12.36 -13.82 -41.23
C LYS A 257 -11.39 -14.97 -41.43
N GLY A 258 -11.63 -16.06 -40.69
CA GLY A 258 -10.79 -17.26 -40.70
C GLY A 258 -9.50 -17.16 -39.90
N THR A 259 -9.17 -15.98 -39.32
CA THR A 259 -8.00 -15.84 -38.41
C THR A 259 -8.08 -16.79 -37.22
N LEU A 260 -9.31 -17.11 -36.77
CA LEU A 260 -9.56 -17.95 -35.59
C LEU A 260 -9.83 -19.42 -35.91
N ASP A 261 -9.70 -19.82 -37.18
CA ASP A 261 -9.86 -21.22 -37.62
C ASP A 261 -8.63 -22.07 -37.26
N GLY A 262 -7.53 -21.42 -36.88
CA GLY A 262 -6.27 -22.03 -36.46
C GLY A 262 -5.88 -21.70 -35.01
N PRO A 263 -4.64 -22.04 -34.60
CA PRO A 263 -4.15 -21.79 -33.25
C PRO A 263 -4.11 -20.29 -32.93
N TRP A 264 -4.69 -19.92 -31.78
CA TRP A 264 -4.79 -18.52 -31.39
C TRP A 264 -3.43 -17.94 -30.96
N ARG A 265 -2.56 -18.75 -30.34
CA ARG A 265 -1.15 -18.44 -29.98
C ARG A 265 -0.87 -16.97 -29.65
N GLY A 266 -0.39 -16.18 -30.63
CA GLY A 266 -0.02 -14.78 -30.44
C GLY A 266 -1.20 -13.91 -30.03
N LEU A 267 -2.36 -14.11 -30.66
CA LEU A 267 -3.61 -13.42 -30.29
C LEU A 267 -4.00 -13.71 -28.83
N ALA A 268 -3.88 -14.97 -28.41
CA ALA A 268 -4.16 -15.35 -27.03
C ALA A 268 -3.20 -14.70 -26.04
N TYR A 269 -1.91 -14.61 -26.39
CA TYR A 269 -0.91 -13.91 -25.58
C TYR A 269 -1.22 -12.41 -25.46
N ASP A 270 -1.52 -11.75 -26.57
CA ASP A 270 -1.78 -10.30 -26.62
C ASP A 270 -3.08 -9.94 -25.86
N ALA A 271 -4.14 -10.74 -26.03
CA ALA A 271 -5.40 -10.57 -25.30
C ALA A 271 -5.17 -10.61 -23.78
N ILE A 272 -4.44 -11.63 -23.31
CA ILE A 272 -4.12 -11.80 -21.89
C ILE A 272 -3.16 -10.72 -21.38
N LEU A 273 -2.16 -10.33 -22.17
CA LEU A 273 -1.23 -9.27 -21.79
C LEU A 273 -1.96 -7.96 -21.51
N GLY A 274 -2.99 -7.65 -22.30
CA GLY A 274 -3.86 -6.49 -22.09
C GLY A 274 -4.68 -6.51 -20.79
N LEU A 275 -4.70 -7.62 -20.05
CA LEU A 275 -5.42 -7.73 -18.77
C LEU A 275 -4.54 -7.48 -17.54
N VAL A 276 -3.21 -7.47 -17.69
CA VAL A 276 -2.28 -7.49 -16.55
C VAL A 276 -2.51 -6.30 -15.61
N ASP A 277 -2.55 -5.09 -16.15
CA ASP A 277 -2.69 -3.86 -15.35
C ASP A 277 -4.05 -3.82 -14.63
N SER A 278 -5.13 -4.09 -15.36
CA SER A 278 -6.48 -4.06 -14.79
C SER A 278 -6.73 -5.17 -13.77
N LEU A 279 -6.09 -6.33 -13.91
CA LEU A 279 -6.19 -7.42 -12.96
C LEU A 279 -5.49 -7.09 -11.63
N GLN A 280 -4.38 -6.35 -11.68
CA GLN A 280 -3.70 -5.87 -10.47
C GLN A 280 -4.60 -4.87 -9.70
N GLU A 281 -5.26 -3.95 -10.42
CA GLU A 281 -6.24 -3.02 -9.82
C GLU A 281 -7.39 -3.77 -9.14
N VAL A 282 -7.93 -4.81 -9.77
CA VAL A 282 -9.02 -5.62 -9.20
C VAL A 282 -8.57 -6.40 -7.97
N GLN A 283 -7.36 -6.98 -7.97
CA GLN A 283 -6.80 -7.66 -6.79
C GLN A 283 -6.59 -6.68 -5.62
N GLU A 284 -6.17 -5.45 -5.90
CA GLU A 284 -6.04 -4.41 -4.87
C GLU A 284 -7.38 -3.95 -4.32
N ALA A 285 -8.38 -3.73 -5.18
CA ALA A 285 -9.73 -3.36 -4.78
C ALA A 285 -10.39 -4.47 -3.94
N TYR A 286 -10.23 -5.73 -4.34
CA TYR A 286 -10.75 -6.89 -3.60
C TYR A 286 -10.16 -6.98 -2.19
N LYS A 287 -8.86 -6.71 -2.02
CA LYS A 287 -8.20 -6.68 -0.70
C LYS A 287 -8.74 -5.58 0.22
N GLN A 288 -9.18 -4.45 -0.33
CA GLN A 288 -9.67 -3.32 0.47
C GLN A 288 -11.13 -3.50 0.91
N GLY A 289 -11.88 -4.39 0.26
CA GLY A 289 -13.30 -4.64 0.55
C GLY A 289 -13.62 -6.00 1.18
N ALA A 290 -12.62 -6.86 1.41
CA ALA A 290 -12.73 -8.13 2.12
C ALA A 290 -12.25 -7.99 3.58
#